data_AF-A0A538AW80-F1
#
_entry.id   AF-A0A538AW80-F1
#
_cell.length_a   1.000
_cell.length_b   1.000
_cell.length_c   1.000
_cell.angle_alpha   90.00
_cell.angle_beta   90.00
_cell.angle_gamma   90.00
#
_symmetry.space_group_name_H-M   'P 1'
#
loop_
_entity.id
_entity.type
_entity.pdbx_description
1 polymer ?
#
loop_
_entity_poly.entity_id
_entity_poly.type
_entity_poly.pdbx_seq_one_letter_code
_entity_poly.pdbx_strand_id
1 'polypeptide(L)'
;MHDLGARRHRTVQGLSEPRHRLRHVGRPGPAYLPEHASIGIHAGPLYGALAILAAVIGARETGEGCYLDVAQADAAAYFDWYRIESWRAYERPEDEVYGNKSDNYERRAPGTAGMKEGVRYQVYATADGGHVLFMASEQAFWKNFCEGVGRMDRFERWPGSKFADHARNNVELQGILTEIFKQKAADEWIEF
;
A
#
# COMPACT_ATOMS: atom_id res chain seq x y z
N MET A 1 -28.80 37.74 -16.63
CA MET A 1 -28.96 36.37 -17.15
C MET A 1 -27.85 35.55 -16.50
N HIS A 2 -28.20 34.70 -15.53
CA HIS A 2 -27.23 33.98 -14.69
C HIS A 2 -26.56 32.85 -15.48
N ASP A 3 -25.23 32.82 -15.45
CA ASP A 3 -24.40 31.73 -15.99
C ASP A 3 -24.47 30.53 -15.03
N LEU A 4 -25.12 29.45 -15.47
CA LEU A 4 -25.22 28.19 -14.74
C LEU A 4 -23.94 27.40 -14.95
N GLY A 5 -23.01 27.54 -13.99
CA GLY A 5 -21.75 26.81 -13.96
C GLY A 5 -21.93 25.31 -14.16
N ALA A 6 -21.22 24.78 -15.16
CA ALA A 6 -21.18 23.36 -15.48
C ALA A 6 -20.70 22.55 -14.25
N ARG A 7 -21.63 21.85 -13.59
CA ARG A 7 -21.29 20.84 -12.59
C ARG A 7 -20.59 19.70 -13.31
N ARG A 8 -19.29 19.51 -13.01
CA ARG A 8 -18.53 18.35 -13.49
C ARG A 8 -19.05 17.10 -12.79
N HIS A 9 -19.96 16.38 -13.45
CA HIS A 9 -20.34 15.03 -13.04
C HIS A 9 -19.11 14.12 -13.15
N ARG A 10 -18.65 13.59 -12.01
CA ARG A 10 -17.69 12.48 -11.99
C ARG A 10 -18.47 11.19 -11.83
N THR A 11 -18.07 10.16 -12.54
CA THR A 11 -18.53 8.79 -12.28
C THR A 11 -18.00 8.34 -10.91
N VAL A 12 -18.71 7.41 -10.29
CA VAL A 12 -18.35 6.80 -9.00
C VAL A 12 -16.88 6.31 -8.96
N GLN A 13 -16.38 5.77 -10.08
CA GLN A 13 -14.99 5.32 -10.21
C GLN A 13 -13.95 6.45 -10.12
N GLY A 14 -14.29 7.67 -10.56
CA GLY A 14 -13.40 8.83 -10.47
C GLY A 14 -13.41 9.55 -9.11
N LEU A 15 -14.17 9.05 -8.14
CA LEU A 15 -14.24 9.59 -6.77
C LEU A 15 -13.35 8.82 -5.78
N SER A 16 -13.03 7.55 -6.06
CA SER A 16 -12.21 6.70 -5.18
C SER A 16 -10.69 6.87 -5.38
N GLU A 17 -10.25 7.63 -6.39
CA GLU A 17 -8.83 7.88 -6.60
C GLU A 17 -8.38 9.19 -5.92
N PRO A 18 -7.18 9.22 -5.30
CA PRO A 18 -6.56 10.46 -4.84
C PRO A 18 -6.49 11.45 -6.00
N ARG A 19 -6.39 12.76 -5.70
CA ARG A 19 -6.29 13.84 -6.70
C ARG A 19 -5.01 13.76 -7.57
N HIS A 20 -4.84 12.70 -8.35
CA HIS A 20 -4.06 12.78 -9.56
C HIS A 20 -4.82 13.76 -10.45
N ARG A 21 -4.23 14.95 -10.63
CA ARG A 21 -4.60 15.81 -11.75
C ARG A 21 -4.68 14.89 -12.96
N LEU A 22 -5.85 14.77 -13.58
CA LEU A 22 -6.03 14.29 -14.95
C LEU A 22 -5.18 15.20 -15.86
N ARG A 23 -3.87 15.01 -15.83
CA ARG A 23 -2.90 15.67 -16.67
C ARG A 23 -2.44 14.58 -17.61
N HIS A 24 -2.95 14.66 -18.83
CA HIS A 24 -2.29 14.09 -19.98
C HIS A 24 -0.81 14.47 -19.92
N VAL A 25 0.06 13.49 -19.70
CA VAL A 25 1.44 13.62 -20.13
C VAL A 25 1.41 13.47 -21.65
N GLY A 26 1.45 14.60 -22.37
CA GLY A 26 2.08 14.68 -23.68
C GLY A 26 1.31 14.36 -24.97
N ARG A 27 -0.04 14.27 -25.01
CA ARG A 27 -0.76 14.21 -26.31
C ARG A 27 -2.01 15.10 -26.34
N PRO A 28 -2.17 15.99 -27.35
CA PRO A 28 -3.43 16.69 -27.58
C PRO A 28 -4.50 15.69 -28.01
N GLY A 29 -5.61 15.64 -27.28
CA GLY A 29 -6.72 14.72 -27.53
C GLY A 29 -7.84 14.91 -26.50
N PRO A 30 -9.03 14.31 -26.74
CA PRO A 30 -10.11 14.33 -25.76
C PRO A 30 -9.65 13.69 -24.45
N ALA A 31 -10.05 14.26 -23.31
CA ALA A 31 -9.76 13.69 -22.00
C ALA A 31 -10.46 12.33 -21.86
N TYR A 32 -9.70 11.30 -21.52
CA TYR A 32 -10.22 9.97 -21.20
C TYR A 32 -9.55 9.44 -19.93
N LEU A 33 -10.21 8.52 -19.23
CA LEU A 33 -9.63 7.80 -18.10
C LEU A 33 -8.71 6.71 -18.66
N PRO A 34 -7.41 6.69 -18.32
CA PRO A 34 -6.52 5.63 -18.77
C PRO A 34 -6.92 4.27 -18.19
N GLU A 35 -6.37 3.21 -18.75
CA GLU A 35 -6.46 1.88 -18.14
C GLU A 35 -5.93 1.93 -16.71
N HIS A 36 -6.69 1.36 -15.78
CA HIS A 36 -6.42 1.38 -14.34
C HIS A 36 -6.97 0.11 -13.71
N ALA A 37 -6.46 -0.23 -12.52
CA ALA A 37 -7.02 -1.32 -11.74
C ALA A 37 -8.46 -0.97 -11.34
N SER A 38 -9.43 -1.77 -11.79
CA SER A 38 -10.85 -1.46 -11.56
C SER A 38 -11.33 -1.91 -10.17
N ILE A 39 -10.82 -1.24 -9.13
CA ILE A 39 -11.04 -1.65 -7.73
C ILE A 39 -12.54 -1.74 -7.41
N GLY A 40 -13.33 -0.72 -7.76
CA GLY A 40 -14.77 -0.72 -7.46
C GLY A 40 -15.56 -1.83 -8.15
N ILE A 41 -15.19 -2.18 -9.40
CA ILE A 41 -15.83 -3.27 -10.14
C ILE A 41 -15.52 -4.63 -9.50
N HIS A 42 -14.32 -4.82 -8.96
CA HIS A 42 -13.94 -6.07 -8.31
C HIS A 42 -14.38 -6.16 -6.84
N ALA A 43 -14.27 -5.07 -6.09
CA ALA A 43 -14.58 -5.02 -4.66
C ALA A 43 -16.10 -5.00 -4.39
N GLY A 44 -16.88 -4.27 -5.20
CA GLY A 44 -18.33 -4.16 -5.02
C GLY A 44 -19.05 -5.52 -4.97
N PRO A 45 -18.84 -6.43 -5.94
CA PRO A 45 -19.43 -7.77 -5.92
C PRO A 45 -18.99 -8.62 -4.72
N LEU A 46 -17.75 -8.47 -4.23
CA LEU A 46 -17.29 -9.17 -3.03
C LEU A 46 -18.10 -8.74 -1.79
N TYR A 47 -18.30 -7.44 -1.60
CA TYR A 47 -19.17 -6.93 -0.53
C TYR A 47 -20.62 -7.30 -0.73
N GLY A 48 -21.11 -7.32 -1.98
CA GLY A 48 -22.45 -7.80 -2.32
C GLY A 48 -22.67 -9.24 -1.90
N ALA A 49 -21.70 -10.12 -2.18
CA ALA A 49 -21.76 -11.52 -1.77
C ALA A 49 -21.81 -11.65 -0.23
N LEU A 50 -20.95 -10.92 0.49
CA LEU A 50 -20.95 -10.90 1.96
C LEU A 50 -22.28 -10.37 2.53
N ALA A 51 -22.83 -9.30 1.95
CA ALA A 51 -24.11 -8.73 2.36
C ALA A 51 -25.28 -9.70 2.14
N ILE A 52 -25.29 -10.45 1.03
CA ILE A 52 -26.28 -11.50 0.77
C ILE A 52 -26.17 -12.62 1.80
N LEU A 53 -24.95 -13.09 2.09
CA LEU A 53 -24.75 -14.14 3.10
C LEU A 53 -25.24 -13.69 4.48
N ALA A 54 -24.91 -12.46 4.89
CA ALA A 54 -25.38 -11.87 6.14
C ALA A 54 -26.92 -11.75 6.16
N ALA A 55 -27.53 -11.29 5.06
CA ALA A 55 -28.98 -11.19 4.94
C ALA A 55 -29.69 -12.54 5.04
N VAL A 56 -29.14 -13.60 4.42
CA VAL A 56 -29.69 -14.96 4.50
C VAL A 56 -29.58 -15.51 5.93
N ILE A 57 -28.46 -15.27 6.61
CA ILE A 57 -28.28 -15.68 8.02
C ILE A 57 -29.31 -14.96 8.89
N GLY A 58 -29.41 -13.64 8.78
CA GLY A 58 -30.39 -12.85 9.53
C GLY A 58 -31.83 -13.30 9.27
N ALA A 59 -32.22 -13.47 8.01
CA ALA A 59 -33.56 -13.91 7.64
C ALA A 59 -33.90 -15.32 8.15
N ARG A 60 -32.92 -16.21 8.30
CA ARG A 60 -33.14 -17.53 8.91
C ARG A 60 -33.43 -17.44 10.40
N GLU A 61 -32.84 -16.49 11.10
CA GLU A 61 -33.05 -16.29 12.53
C GLU A 61 -34.33 -15.53 12.82
N THR A 62 -34.66 -14.53 12.01
CA THR A 62 -35.77 -13.60 12.28
C THR A 62 -37.04 -13.90 11.49
N GLY A 63 -36.94 -14.61 10.37
CA GLY A 63 -38.02 -14.77 9.40
C GLY A 63 -38.24 -13.55 8.50
N GLU A 64 -37.45 -12.47 8.67
CA GLU A 64 -37.58 -11.22 7.94
C GLU A 64 -36.41 -11.03 6.96
N GLY A 65 -36.73 -10.78 5.68
CA GLY A 65 -35.74 -10.37 4.70
C GLY A 65 -35.33 -8.90 4.84
N CYS A 66 -34.33 -8.47 4.07
CA CYS A 66 -33.90 -7.08 4.00
C CYS A 66 -33.63 -6.61 2.57
N TYR A 67 -33.62 -5.30 2.38
CA TYR A 67 -33.13 -4.66 1.15
C TYR A 67 -31.62 -4.40 1.28
N LEU A 68 -30.87 -4.71 0.23
CA LEU A 68 -29.42 -4.51 0.17
C LEU A 68 -29.07 -3.43 -0.85
N ASP A 69 -28.35 -2.41 -0.41
CA ASP A 69 -27.69 -1.42 -1.27
C ASP A 69 -26.18 -1.52 -1.08
N VAL A 70 -25.46 -1.76 -2.17
CA VAL A 70 -24.01 -1.97 -2.14
C VAL A 70 -23.37 -1.07 -3.19
N ALA A 71 -22.80 0.03 -2.72
CA ALA A 71 -22.12 0.99 -3.58
C ALA A 71 -20.70 0.51 -3.92
N GLN A 72 -20.38 0.46 -5.22
CA GLN A 72 -19.00 0.23 -5.68
C GLN A 72 -18.04 1.33 -5.18
N ALA A 73 -18.56 2.53 -4.92
CA ALA A 73 -17.80 3.65 -4.35
C ALA A 73 -17.25 3.31 -2.98
N ASP A 74 -18.12 2.82 -2.10
CA ASP A 74 -17.79 2.53 -0.70
C ASP A 74 -16.86 1.33 -0.61
N ALA A 75 -17.10 0.32 -1.45
CA ALA A 75 -16.20 -0.82 -1.60
C ALA A 75 -14.78 -0.39 -2.03
N ALA A 76 -14.68 0.51 -3.01
CA ALA A 76 -13.40 1.04 -3.47
C ALA A 76 -12.71 1.91 -2.41
N ALA A 77 -13.47 2.76 -1.71
CA ALA A 77 -12.97 3.58 -0.61
C ALA A 77 -12.44 2.72 0.53
N TYR A 78 -13.14 1.63 0.87
CA TYR A 78 -12.65 0.68 1.86
C TYR A 78 -11.36 0.01 1.40
N PHE A 79 -11.24 -0.40 0.14
CA PHE A 79 -9.98 -1.00 -0.35
C PHE A 79 -8.80 -0.02 -0.31
N ASP A 80 -9.04 1.28 -0.47
CA ASP A 80 -8.02 2.33 -0.33
C ASP A 80 -7.98 2.98 1.07
N TRP A 81 -8.60 2.35 2.09
CA TRP A 81 -8.80 2.94 3.41
C TRP A 81 -7.50 3.47 4.01
N TYR A 82 -6.40 2.70 3.90
CA TYR A 82 -5.12 3.07 4.52
C TYR A 82 -4.60 4.40 3.98
N ARG A 83 -4.75 4.63 2.67
CA ARG A 83 -4.36 5.89 2.05
C ARG A 83 -5.30 7.01 2.47
N ILE A 84 -6.62 6.79 2.36
CA ILE A 84 -7.64 7.79 2.69
C ILE A 84 -7.50 8.25 4.15
N GLU A 85 -7.45 7.30 5.08
CA GLU A 85 -7.34 7.54 6.52
C GLU A 85 -6.02 8.21 6.87
N SER A 86 -4.89 7.82 6.27
CA SER A 86 -3.60 8.49 6.52
C SER A 86 -3.66 9.97 6.12
N TRP A 87 -4.23 10.27 4.94
CA TRP A 87 -4.38 11.66 4.48
C TRP A 87 -5.33 12.45 5.38
N ARG A 88 -6.46 11.86 5.78
CA ARG A 88 -7.43 12.50 6.67
C ARG A 88 -6.87 12.74 8.06
N ALA A 89 -6.18 11.75 8.62
CA ALA A 89 -5.58 11.87 9.94
C ALA A 89 -4.53 12.99 9.99
N TYR A 90 -3.80 13.21 8.90
CA TYR A 90 -2.77 14.25 8.82
C TYR A 90 -3.32 15.66 8.61
N GLU A 91 -4.62 15.83 8.33
CA GLU A 91 -5.29 17.14 8.40
C GLU A 91 -5.35 17.66 9.85
N ARG A 92 -5.13 16.78 10.85
CA ARG A 92 -5.08 17.12 12.28
C ARG A 92 -3.65 17.48 12.73
N PRO A 93 -3.51 18.26 13.82
CA PRO A 93 -2.21 18.62 14.40
C PRO A 93 -1.32 17.41 14.74
N GLU A 94 0.00 17.58 14.64
CA GLU A 94 0.99 16.51 14.87
C GLU A 94 1.11 16.07 16.33
N ASP A 95 0.74 16.94 17.27
CA ASP A 95 0.62 16.62 18.69
C ASP A 95 -0.62 15.77 19.03
N GLU A 96 -1.62 15.71 18.14
CA GLU A 96 -2.80 14.83 18.29
C GLU A 96 -2.60 13.48 17.57
N VAL A 97 -2.14 13.52 16.32
CA VAL A 97 -1.89 12.34 15.49
C VAL A 97 -0.41 12.29 15.16
N TYR A 98 0.30 11.26 15.60
CA TYR A 98 1.75 11.11 15.38
C TYR A 98 2.09 9.73 14.82
N GLY A 99 3.36 9.49 14.51
CA GLY A 99 3.83 8.24 13.93
C GLY A 99 3.76 7.05 14.89
N ASN A 100 3.96 5.85 14.36
CA ASN A 100 4.05 4.65 15.19
C ASN A 100 5.31 4.67 16.06
N LYS A 101 5.30 3.88 17.16
CA LYS A 101 6.48 3.71 18.03
C LYS A 101 7.71 3.22 17.27
N SER A 102 7.53 2.35 16.28
CA SER A 102 8.59 1.86 15.39
C SER A 102 9.23 2.96 14.54
N ASP A 103 8.59 4.11 14.45
CA ASP A 103 9.03 5.29 13.72
C ASP A 103 9.50 6.41 14.64
N ASN A 104 9.78 6.11 15.91
CA ASN A 104 10.08 7.10 16.93
C ASN A 104 9.00 8.20 17.02
N TYR A 105 7.75 7.82 16.77
CA TYR A 105 6.60 8.73 16.74
C TYR A 105 6.64 9.78 15.62
N GLU A 106 7.55 9.67 14.66
CA GLU A 106 7.59 10.55 13.48
C GLU A 106 6.56 10.12 12.42
N ARG A 107 5.78 11.08 11.92
CA ARG A 107 4.88 10.85 10.78
C ARG A 107 5.69 10.46 9.54
N ARG A 108 5.32 9.33 8.90
CA ARG A 108 5.80 8.98 7.56
C ARG A 108 5.00 9.71 6.49
N ALA A 109 5.48 9.76 5.24
CA ALA A 109 4.65 10.23 4.13
C ALA A 109 3.33 9.41 4.05
N PRO A 110 2.18 10.06 3.83
CA PRO A 110 0.86 9.43 3.97
C PRO A 110 0.62 8.31 2.95
N GLY A 111 -0.21 7.34 3.34
CA GLY A 111 -0.48 6.15 2.56
C GLY A 111 0.78 5.30 2.37
N THR A 112 0.92 4.67 1.20
CA THR A 112 2.05 3.79 0.91
C THR A 112 3.35 4.53 0.56
N ALA A 113 3.33 5.86 0.47
CA ALA A 113 4.50 6.65 0.09
C ALA A 113 5.66 6.51 1.08
N GLY A 114 5.36 6.43 2.39
CA GLY A 114 6.35 6.27 3.46
C GLY A 114 7.03 4.90 3.54
N MET A 115 6.75 4.00 2.59
CA MET A 115 7.47 2.73 2.45
C MET A 115 8.73 2.86 1.61
N LYS A 116 8.87 3.95 0.83
CA LYS A 116 10.00 4.15 -0.09
C LYS A 116 11.35 4.16 0.63
N GLU A 117 11.39 4.69 1.85
CA GLU A 117 12.60 4.82 2.66
C GLU A 117 12.99 3.52 3.39
N GLY A 118 12.13 2.49 3.37
CA GLY A 118 12.34 1.24 4.10
C GLY A 118 13.34 0.33 3.43
N VAL A 119 14.59 0.33 3.87
CA VAL A 119 15.69 -0.48 3.31
C VAL A 119 15.47 -1.99 3.50
N ARG A 120 14.84 -2.41 4.60
CA ARG A 120 14.48 -3.83 4.83
C ARG A 120 13.09 -4.22 4.36
N TYR A 121 12.41 -3.31 3.66
CA TYR A 121 11.14 -3.55 2.97
C TYR A 121 11.22 -2.85 1.61
N GLN A 122 11.94 -3.46 0.67
CA GLN A 122 12.21 -2.85 -0.64
C GLN A 122 12.44 -3.89 -1.73
N VAL A 123 12.25 -3.46 -2.97
CA VAL A 123 12.59 -4.24 -4.16
C VAL A 123 14.06 -4.03 -4.53
N TYR A 124 14.80 -5.12 -4.74
CA TYR A 124 16.19 -5.11 -5.18
C TYR A 124 16.35 -5.85 -6.51
N ALA A 125 17.18 -5.30 -7.41
CA ALA A 125 17.52 -5.94 -8.67
C ALA A 125 18.47 -7.12 -8.46
N THR A 126 18.31 -8.17 -9.25
CA THR A 126 19.08 -9.42 -9.20
C THR A 126 20.08 -9.54 -10.35
N ALA A 127 20.93 -10.57 -10.31
CA ALA A 127 22.04 -10.75 -11.28
C ALA A 127 21.57 -10.87 -12.75
N ASP A 128 20.38 -11.44 -12.94
CA ASP A 128 19.72 -11.70 -14.23
C ASP A 128 18.85 -10.53 -14.72
N GLY A 129 18.90 -9.38 -14.04
CA GLY A 129 18.03 -8.23 -14.34
C GLY A 129 16.59 -8.38 -13.81
N GLY A 130 16.31 -9.47 -13.10
CA GLY A 130 15.09 -9.66 -12.32
C GLY A 130 15.05 -8.79 -11.07
N HIS A 131 14.04 -9.01 -10.23
CA HIS A 131 13.85 -8.28 -8.98
C HIS A 131 13.29 -9.18 -7.89
N VAL A 132 13.70 -8.94 -6.65
CA VAL A 132 13.16 -9.59 -5.44
C VAL A 132 12.62 -8.54 -4.49
N LEU A 133 11.42 -8.78 -3.95
CA LEU A 133 10.88 -8.01 -2.84
C LEU A 133 11.45 -8.55 -1.52
N PHE A 134 12.36 -7.78 -0.91
CA PHE A 134 12.96 -8.12 0.37
C PHE A 134 12.14 -7.53 1.53
N MET A 135 11.62 -8.39 2.42
CA MET A 135 10.74 -8.03 3.53
C MET A 135 11.27 -8.51 4.90
N ALA A 136 12.50 -8.18 5.25
CA ALA A 136 13.09 -8.52 6.55
C ALA A 136 12.86 -7.44 7.62
N SER A 137 11.60 -7.08 7.85
CA SER A 137 11.22 -5.98 8.78
C SER A 137 11.32 -6.34 10.26
N GLU A 138 11.29 -7.62 10.59
CA GLU A 138 11.48 -8.12 11.95
C GLU A 138 12.93 -8.57 12.18
N GLN A 139 13.43 -8.38 13.39
CA GLN A 139 14.80 -8.73 13.76
C GLN A 139 15.13 -10.20 13.45
N ALA A 140 14.19 -11.12 13.64
CA ALA A 140 14.42 -12.55 13.38
C ALA A 140 14.70 -12.80 11.89
N PHE A 141 13.89 -12.25 11.00
CA PHE A 141 14.10 -12.38 9.55
C PHE A 141 15.39 -11.69 9.09
N TRP A 142 15.69 -10.52 9.65
CA TRP A 142 16.93 -9.81 9.35
C TRP A 142 18.17 -10.59 9.79
N LYS A 143 18.13 -11.19 10.98
CA LYS A 143 19.21 -12.04 11.49
C LYS A 143 19.42 -13.26 10.60
N ASN A 144 18.33 -13.97 10.28
CA ASN A 144 18.39 -15.18 9.46
C ASN A 144 18.94 -14.89 8.06
N PHE A 145 18.53 -13.76 7.46
CA PHE A 145 19.09 -13.33 6.18
C PHE A 145 20.59 -13.05 6.30
N CYS A 146 21.02 -12.25 7.28
CA CYS A 146 22.43 -11.98 7.53
C CYS A 146 23.25 -13.26 7.72
N GLU A 147 22.71 -14.23 8.46
CA GLU A 147 23.36 -15.52 8.68
C GLU A 147 23.47 -16.31 7.38
N GLY A 148 22.37 -16.44 6.63
CA GLY A 148 22.33 -17.20 5.37
C GLY A 148 23.24 -16.62 4.28
N VAL A 149 23.42 -15.31 4.22
CA VAL A 149 24.39 -14.68 3.28
C VAL A 149 25.80 -14.55 3.85
N GLY A 150 26.07 -15.06 5.06
CA GLY A 150 27.38 -15.00 5.70
C GLY A 150 27.83 -13.59 6.11
N ARG A 151 26.88 -12.70 6.40
CA ARG A 151 27.07 -11.26 6.71
C ARG A 151 26.56 -10.87 8.09
N MET A 152 26.87 -11.68 9.11
CA MET A 152 26.51 -11.37 10.50
C MET A 152 27.10 -10.05 11.03
N ASP A 153 28.17 -9.57 10.42
CA ASP A 153 28.74 -8.23 10.64
C ASP A 153 27.73 -7.10 10.34
N ARG A 154 26.71 -7.34 9.51
CA ARG A 154 25.60 -6.40 9.25
C ARG A 154 24.54 -6.44 10.34
N PHE A 155 24.24 -7.62 10.85
CA PHE A 155 23.32 -7.79 11.98
C PHE A 155 23.88 -7.13 13.24
N GLU A 156 25.17 -7.33 13.54
CA GLU A 156 25.83 -6.72 14.71
C GLU A 156 25.80 -5.18 14.65
N ARG A 157 26.02 -4.60 13.46
CA ARG A 157 26.00 -3.15 13.26
C ARG A 157 24.58 -2.57 13.28
N TRP A 158 23.61 -3.27 12.68
CA TRP A 158 22.23 -2.82 12.55
C TRP A 158 21.26 -3.93 12.97
N PRO A 159 21.14 -4.26 14.26
CA PRO A 159 20.38 -5.43 14.72
C PRO A 159 18.87 -5.29 14.51
N GLY A 160 18.36 -4.08 14.30
CA GLY A 160 16.94 -3.81 14.17
C GLY A 160 16.14 -3.99 15.47
N SER A 161 14.82 -3.81 15.37
CA SER A 161 13.88 -4.03 16.48
C SER A 161 13.13 -5.34 16.34
N LYS A 162 12.68 -5.90 17.46
CA LYS A 162 12.02 -7.22 17.52
C LYS A 162 10.88 -7.38 16.52
N PHE A 163 9.98 -6.39 16.43
CA PHE A 163 8.71 -6.53 15.70
C PHE A 163 8.57 -5.66 14.44
N ALA A 164 9.27 -4.54 14.33
CA ALA A 164 9.18 -3.68 13.15
C ALA A 164 10.32 -2.66 13.12
N ASP A 165 11.22 -2.80 12.16
CA ASP A 165 12.22 -1.79 11.84
C ASP A 165 12.65 -1.93 10.37
N HIS A 166 12.31 -0.92 9.57
CA HIS A 166 12.62 -0.93 8.13
C HIS A 166 14.01 -0.37 7.80
N ALA A 167 14.83 -0.02 8.80
CA ALA A 167 16.12 0.65 8.62
C ALA A 167 15.99 1.91 7.74
N ARG A 168 15.00 2.74 8.07
CA ARG A 168 14.63 3.92 7.27
C ARG A 168 15.85 4.79 6.97
N ASN A 169 15.97 5.22 5.72
CA ASN A 169 17.04 6.11 5.24
C ASN A 169 18.47 5.59 5.42
N ASN A 170 18.68 4.30 5.69
CA ASN A 170 20.02 3.72 5.80
C ASN A 170 20.62 3.46 4.41
N VAL A 171 21.10 4.51 3.75
CA VAL A 171 21.67 4.47 2.39
C VAL A 171 22.86 3.51 2.30
N GLU A 172 23.66 3.41 3.36
CA GLU A 172 24.79 2.49 3.40
C GLU A 172 24.32 1.03 3.33
N LEU A 173 23.36 0.65 4.18
CA LEU A 173 22.77 -0.69 4.14
C LEU A 173 22.05 -0.93 2.82
N GLN A 174 21.39 0.07 2.24
CA GLN A 174 20.75 -0.05 0.94
C GLN A 174 21.75 -0.40 -0.17
N GLY A 175 22.90 0.28 -0.21
CA GLY A 175 23.98 -0.04 -1.14
C GLY A 175 24.51 -1.46 -0.94
N ILE A 176 24.73 -1.87 0.31
CA ILE A 176 25.18 -3.23 0.65
C ILE A 176 24.17 -4.28 0.17
N LEU A 177 22.89 -4.10 0.47
CA LEU A 177 21.84 -5.03 0.04
C LEU A 177 21.71 -5.07 -1.48
N THR A 178 21.85 -3.93 -2.15
CA THR A 178 21.86 -3.87 -3.63
C THR A 178 22.96 -4.75 -4.21
N GLU A 179 24.17 -4.71 -3.64
CA GLU A 179 25.28 -5.55 -4.10
C GLU A 179 25.13 -7.03 -3.69
N ILE A 180 24.46 -7.32 -2.57
CA ILE A 180 24.13 -8.69 -2.19
C ILE A 180 23.14 -9.28 -3.19
N PHE A 181 22.00 -8.63 -3.45
CA PHE A 181 20.96 -9.16 -4.34
C PHE A 181 21.43 -9.36 -5.79
N LYS A 182 22.44 -8.62 -6.24
CA LYS A 182 23.09 -8.83 -7.55
C LYS A 182 23.92 -10.11 -7.67
N GLN A 183 24.08 -10.90 -6.61
CA GLN A 183 24.94 -12.10 -6.62
C GLN A 183 24.25 -13.35 -7.15
N LYS A 184 22.92 -13.38 -7.21
CA LYS A 184 22.11 -14.52 -7.68
C LYS A 184 20.98 -14.05 -8.58
N ALA A 185 20.47 -14.95 -9.43
CA ALA A 185 19.24 -14.76 -10.18
C ALA A 185 18.02 -14.66 -9.24
N ALA A 186 16.89 -14.18 -9.75
CA ALA A 186 15.68 -14.03 -8.93
C ALA A 186 15.19 -15.37 -8.37
N ASP A 187 15.13 -16.42 -9.19
CA ASP A 187 14.65 -17.73 -8.76
C ASP A 187 15.57 -18.37 -7.69
N GLU A 188 16.89 -18.19 -7.82
CA GLU A 188 17.85 -18.65 -6.81
C GLU A 188 17.69 -17.95 -5.46
N TRP A 189 17.24 -16.70 -5.43
CA TRP A 189 16.90 -16.00 -4.19
C TRP A 189 15.58 -16.46 -3.58
N ILE A 190 14.64 -16.93 -4.40
CA ILE A 190 13.36 -17.47 -3.91
C ILE A 190 13.56 -18.86 -3.31
N GLU A 191 14.50 -19.65 -3.83
CA GLU A 191 14.85 -20.97 -3.29
C GLU A 191 15.76 -20.92 -2.05
N PHE A 192 16.40 -19.78 -1.79
CA PHE A 192 17.33 -19.55 -0.67
C PHE A 192 16.62 -19.43 0.69
#